data_AF-A0AB39LEP4-F1
#
_entry.id   AF-A0AB39LEP4-F1
#
_cell.length_a   1.000
_cell.length_b   1.000
_cell.length_c   1.000
_cell.angle_alpha   90.00
_cell.angle_beta   90.00
_cell.angle_gamma   90.00
#
_symmetry.space_group_name_H-M   'P 1'
#
loop_
_entity.id
_entity.type
_entity.pdbx_description
1 polymer ?
#
loop_
_entity_poly.entity_id
_entity_poly.type
_entity_poly.pdbx_seq_one_letter_code
_entity_poly.pdbx_strand_id
1 'polypeptide(L)'
;MPRSRSRRSLAHDASAVLAEAEGIVLARSHLAEARREAEALCADLPWLTSGQAEDLTRRYVDRRIDLTRQMLRTTARRADELRHEYETRYTDLRGALLRRHVAWASVLLACATGTNATLWLLTR
;
A
#
# COMPACT_ATOMS: atom_id res chain seq x y z
N MET A 1 21.28 -19.14 13.71
CA MET A 1 20.85 -17.84 13.11
C MET A 1 19.30 -17.64 13.17
N PRO A 2 18.61 -17.66 14.34
CA PRO A 2 17.12 -17.65 14.39
C PRO A 2 16.48 -16.28 14.73
N ARG A 3 17.23 -15.37 15.37
CA ARG A 3 16.70 -14.12 15.94
C ARG A 3 16.16 -13.10 14.92
N SER A 4 16.69 -13.09 13.69
CA SER A 4 16.27 -12.14 12.64
C SER A 4 14.95 -12.50 11.97
N ARG A 5 14.51 -13.76 12.05
CA ARG A 5 13.22 -14.22 11.52
C ARG A 5 12.08 -13.86 12.47
N SER A 6 12.31 -14.01 13.78
CA SER A 6 11.37 -13.59 14.84
C SER A 6 11.10 -12.08 14.81
N ARG A 7 12.13 -11.25 14.64
CA ARG A 7 11.95 -9.78 14.59
C ARG A 7 11.13 -9.31 13.38
N ARG A 8 11.27 -9.99 12.23
CA ARG A 8 10.47 -9.70 11.03
C ARG A 8 9.01 -10.13 11.18
N SER A 9 8.75 -11.27 11.83
CA SER A 9 7.40 -11.71 12.15
C SER A 9 6.69 -10.69 13.05
N LEU A 10 7.33 -10.28 14.15
CA LEU A 10 6.75 -9.31 15.08
C LEU A 10 6.46 -7.95 14.43
N ALA A 11 7.33 -7.49 13.53
CA ALA A 11 7.10 -6.26 12.78
C ALA A 11 5.90 -6.39 11.81
N HIS A 12 5.75 -7.55 11.16
CA HIS A 12 4.58 -7.83 10.33
C HIS A 12 3.30 -7.86 11.17
N ASP A 13 3.32 -8.54 12.32
CA ASP A 13 2.16 -8.64 13.22
C ASP A 13 1.76 -7.24 13.73
N ALA A 14 2.73 -6.42 14.14
CA ALA A 14 2.49 -5.03 14.56
C ALA A 14 1.88 -4.18 13.42
N SER A 15 2.37 -4.32 12.19
CA SER A 15 1.81 -3.61 11.04
C SER A 15 0.38 -4.04 10.70
N ALA A 16 0.06 -5.33 10.86
CA ALA A 16 -1.28 -5.85 10.65
C ALA A 16 -2.27 -5.29 11.68
N VAL A 17 -1.87 -5.27 12.97
CA VAL A 17 -2.67 -4.68 14.05
C VAL A 17 -2.89 -3.18 13.84
N LEU A 18 -1.86 -2.45 13.41
CA LEU A 18 -1.99 -1.02 13.12
C LEU A 18 -2.96 -0.77 11.96
N ALA A 19 -2.86 -1.55 10.88
CA ALA A 19 -3.77 -1.44 9.74
C ALA A 19 -5.24 -1.73 10.12
N GLU A 20 -5.47 -2.71 10.99
CA GLU A 20 -6.81 -3.00 11.53
C GLU A 20 -7.33 -1.85 12.40
N ALA A 21 -6.48 -1.31 13.28
CA ALA A 21 -6.83 -0.18 14.12
C ALA A 21 -7.18 1.07 13.29
N GLU A 22 -6.36 1.39 12.28
CA GLU A 22 -6.64 2.47 11.31
C GLU A 22 -7.97 2.24 10.59
N GLY A 23 -8.26 1.01 10.16
CA GLY A 23 -9.53 0.64 9.54
C GLY A 23 -10.73 0.89 10.46
N ILE A 24 -10.63 0.55 11.74
CA ILE A 24 -11.67 0.80 12.74
C ILE A 24 -11.88 2.30 12.95
N VAL A 25 -10.79 3.07 13.08
CA VAL A 25 -10.86 4.52 13.27
C VAL A 25 -11.52 5.20 12.06
N LEU A 26 -11.13 4.80 10.85
CA LEU A 26 -11.71 5.30 9.60
C LEU A 26 -13.19 4.93 9.45
N ALA A 27 -13.56 3.68 9.80
CA ALA A 27 -14.96 3.27 9.76
C ALA A 27 -15.83 4.08 10.74
N ARG A 28 -15.30 4.36 11.95
CA ARG A 28 -15.99 5.18 12.94
C ARG A 28 -16.12 6.63 12.51
N SER A 29 -15.11 7.22 11.87
CA SER A 29 -15.18 8.59 11.38
C SER A 29 -16.25 8.74 10.30
N HIS A 30 -16.32 7.82 9.34
CA HIS A 30 -17.35 7.82 8.31
C HIS A 30 -18.76 7.62 8.86
N LEU A 31 -18.93 6.76 9.88
CA LEU A 31 -20.23 6.60 10.55
C LEU A 31 -20.67 7.88 11.27
N ALA A 32 -19.75 8.53 11.99
CA ALA A 32 -20.04 9.78 12.68
C ALA A 32 -20.38 10.90 11.69
N GLU A 33 -19.68 10.95 10.55
CA GLU A 33 -19.95 11.92 9.49
C GLU A 33 -21.31 11.70 8.83
N ALA A 34 -21.63 10.45 8.46
CA ALA A 34 -22.94 10.12 7.88
C ALA A 34 -24.11 10.48 8.80
N ARG A 35 -23.94 10.34 10.12
CA ARG A 35 -24.94 10.78 11.11
C ARG A 35 -25.10 12.30 11.13
N ARG A 36 -23.99 13.05 11.16
CA ARG A 36 -24.04 14.53 11.11
C ARG A 36 -24.67 15.03 9.81
N GLU A 37 -24.32 14.43 8.68
CA GLU A 37 -24.92 14.74 7.37
C GLU A 37 -26.45 14.49 7.40
N ALA A 38 -26.89 13.38 7.98
CA ALA A 38 -28.32 13.06 8.12
C ALA A 38 -29.06 14.01 9.08
N GLU A 39 -28.45 14.37 10.21
CA GLU A 39 -29.01 15.33 11.16
C GLU A 39 -29.19 16.71 10.53
N ALA A 40 -28.19 17.19 9.79
CA ALA A 40 -28.27 18.44 9.03
C ALA A 40 -29.40 18.39 7.99
N LEU A 41 -29.52 17.28 7.25
CA LEU A 41 -30.60 17.10 6.28
C LEU A 41 -31.99 17.11 6.96
N CYS A 42 -32.13 16.48 8.12
CA CYS A 42 -33.39 16.51 8.86
C CYS A 42 -33.74 17.91 9.38
N ALA A 43 -32.73 18.69 9.80
CA ALA A 43 -32.93 20.06 10.26
C ALA A 43 -33.49 20.98 9.16
N ASP A 44 -33.13 20.72 7.90
CA ASP A 44 -33.64 21.46 6.73
C ASP A 44 -35.08 21.07 6.36
N LEU A 45 -35.67 20.06 7.01
CA LEU A 45 -37.00 19.51 6.71
C LEU A 45 -37.93 19.64 7.93
N PRO A 46 -38.36 20.86 8.29
CA PRO A 46 -39.11 21.14 9.53
C PRO A 46 -40.51 20.50 9.58
N TRP A 47 -41.00 19.96 8.45
CA TRP A 47 -42.29 19.29 8.34
C TRP A 47 -42.21 17.79 8.70
N LEU A 48 -41.01 17.24 8.91
CA LEU A 48 -40.85 15.85 9.32
C LEU A 48 -41.24 15.65 10.79
N THR A 49 -42.02 14.61 11.04
CA THR A 49 -42.20 14.08 12.39
C THR A 49 -40.92 13.40 12.88
N SER A 50 -40.77 13.24 14.20
CA SER A 50 -39.61 12.57 14.81
C SER A 50 -39.39 11.14 14.26
N GLY A 51 -40.47 10.38 14.06
CA GLY A 51 -40.38 9.03 13.47
C GLY A 51 -39.92 9.03 12.01
N GLN A 52 -40.35 10.02 11.22
CA GLN A 52 -39.89 10.17 9.83
C GLN A 52 -38.43 10.62 9.76
N ALA A 53 -37.99 11.51 10.66
CA ALA A 53 -36.59 11.92 10.75
C ALA A 53 -35.67 10.76 11.16
N GLU A 54 -36.11 9.91 12.10
CA GLU A 54 -35.35 8.72 12.50
C GLU A 54 -35.22 7.69 11.38
N ASP A 55 -36.31 7.43 10.64
CA ASP A 55 -36.29 6.51 9.49
C ASP A 55 -35.42 7.06 8.35
N LEU A 56 -35.53 8.36 8.04
CA LEU A 56 -34.66 9.02 7.06
C LEU A 56 -33.19 8.91 7.46
N THR A 57 -32.88 9.18 8.73
CA THR A 57 -31.52 9.10 9.26
C THR A 57 -30.94 7.70 9.11
N ARG A 58 -31.68 6.65 9.49
CA ARG A 58 -31.23 5.26 9.31
C ARG A 58 -30.93 4.95 7.85
N ARG A 59 -31.88 5.23 6.95
CA ARG A 59 -31.72 4.94 5.51
C ARG A 59 -30.57 5.72 4.88
N TYR A 60 -30.40 6.98 5.27
CA TYR A 60 -29.30 7.81 4.80
C TYR A 60 -27.95 7.23 5.23
N VAL A 61 -27.79 6.92 6.52
CA VAL A 61 -26.56 6.36 7.06
C VAL A 61 -26.21 5.05 6.37
N ASP A 62 -27.16 4.13 6.21
CA ASP A 62 -26.94 2.86 5.53
C ASP A 62 -26.46 3.07 4.08
N ARG A 63 -27.16 3.94 3.33
CA ARG A 63 -26.80 4.29 1.95
C ARG A 63 -25.40 4.90 1.87
N ARG A 64 -25.09 5.83 2.78
CA ARG A 64 -23.82 6.55 2.83
C ARG A 64 -22.66 5.63 3.12
N ILE A 65 -22.83 4.71 4.07
CA ILE A 65 -21.81 3.69 4.40
C ILE A 65 -21.57 2.75 3.22
N ASP A 66 -22.62 2.32 2.51
CA ASP A 66 -22.45 1.47 1.34
C ASP A 66 -21.69 2.16 0.20
N LEU A 67 -21.98 3.43 -0.05
CA LEU A 67 -21.24 4.25 -1.02
C LEU A 67 -19.77 4.40 -0.60
N THR A 68 -19.51 4.74 0.66
CA THR A 68 -18.14 4.86 1.19
C THR A 68 -17.38 3.54 1.05
N ARG A 69 -18.00 2.39 1.35
CA ARG A 69 -17.39 1.07 1.13
C ARG A 69 -17.03 0.83 -0.33
N GLN A 70 -17.92 1.18 -1.26
CA GLN A 70 -17.65 1.01 -2.70
C GLN A 70 -16.49 1.90 -3.17
N MET A 71 -16.44 3.15 -2.72
CA MET A 71 -15.35 4.08 -3.02
C MET A 71 -14.03 3.54 -2.48
N LEU A 72 -13.97 3.16 -1.20
CA LEU A 72 -12.76 2.61 -0.58
C LEU A 72 -12.26 1.34 -1.27
N ARG A 73 -13.17 0.40 -1.62
CA ARG A 73 -12.80 -0.80 -2.39
C ARG A 73 -12.23 -0.47 -3.75
N THR A 74 -12.82 0.51 -4.44
CA THR A 74 -12.33 0.96 -5.74
C THR A 74 -10.94 1.56 -5.62
N THR A 75 -10.72 2.44 -4.64
CA THR A 75 -9.42 3.05 -4.37
C THR A 75 -8.37 2.00 -3.99
N ALA A 76 -8.71 1.05 -3.12
CA ALA A 76 -7.81 -0.03 -2.72
C ALA A 76 -7.41 -0.89 -3.92
N ARG A 77 -8.37 -1.26 -4.79
CA ARG A 77 -8.08 -1.99 -6.04
C ARG A 77 -7.15 -1.19 -6.95
N ARG A 78 -7.42 0.10 -7.16
CA ARG A 78 -6.56 0.96 -8.00
C ARG A 78 -5.15 1.11 -7.44
N ALA A 79 -5.02 1.24 -6.12
CA ALA A 79 -3.72 1.31 -5.46
C ALA A 79 -2.94 0.00 -5.67
N ASP A 80 -3.61 -1.15 -5.60
CA ASP A 80 -2.99 -2.45 -5.85
C ASP A 80 -2.59 -2.64 -7.32
N GLU A 81 -3.43 -2.25 -8.28
CA GLU A 81 -3.11 -2.22 -9.71
C GLU A 81 -1.85 -1.38 -9.99
N LEU A 82 -1.80 -0.15 -9.46
CA LEU A 82 -0.65 0.73 -9.61
C LEU A 82 0.60 0.12 -8.99
N ARG A 83 0.49 -0.41 -7.77
CA ARG A 83 1.61 -1.07 -7.09
C ARG A 83 2.18 -2.21 -7.92
N HIS A 84 1.33 -3.06 -8.49
CA HIS A 84 1.78 -4.16 -9.37
C HIS A 84 2.47 -3.64 -10.63
N GLU A 85 1.93 -2.60 -11.28
CA GLU A 85 2.56 -1.98 -12.46
C GLU A 85 3.96 -1.43 -12.13
N TYR A 86 4.09 -0.73 -11.01
CA TYR A 86 5.37 -0.18 -10.55
C TYR A 86 6.36 -1.26 -10.12
N GLU A 87 5.92 -2.27 -9.37
CA GLU A 87 6.78 -3.39 -8.95
C GLU A 87 7.30 -4.17 -10.16
N THR A 88 6.46 -4.39 -11.18
CA THR A 88 6.86 -5.05 -12.43
C THR A 88 7.95 -4.22 -13.13
N ARG A 89 7.70 -2.93 -13.35
CA ARG A 89 8.72 -2.03 -13.97
C ARG A 89 10.01 -1.96 -13.15
N TYR A 90 9.89 -1.91 -11.83
CA TYR A 90 11.04 -1.84 -10.94
C TYR A 90 11.88 -3.11 -10.98
N THR A 91 11.24 -4.28 -10.96
CA THR A 91 11.94 -5.58 -11.01
C THR A 91 12.68 -5.77 -12.33
N ASP A 92 12.07 -5.34 -13.44
CA ASP A 92 12.72 -5.33 -14.77
C ASP A 92 13.94 -4.41 -14.80
N LEU A 93 13.80 -3.17 -14.34
CA LEU A 93 14.89 -2.19 -14.31
C LEU A 93 16.02 -2.66 -13.39
N ARG A 94 15.67 -3.18 -12.21
CA ARG A 94 16.63 -3.75 -11.26
C ARG A 94 17.38 -4.92 -11.88
N GLY A 95 16.68 -5.82 -12.56
CA GLY A 95 17.30 -6.94 -13.27
C GLY A 95 18.26 -6.48 -14.36
N ALA A 96 17.86 -5.51 -15.18
CA ALA A 96 18.71 -4.95 -16.22
C ALA A 96 19.96 -4.27 -15.66
N LEU A 97 19.82 -3.51 -14.57
CA LEU A 97 20.91 -2.83 -13.89
C LEU A 97 21.89 -3.83 -13.29
N LEU A 98 21.40 -4.85 -12.58
CA LEU A 98 22.24 -5.92 -12.02
C LEU A 98 23.00 -6.67 -13.11
N ARG A 99 22.35 -7.03 -14.21
CA ARG A 99 23.03 -7.68 -15.35
C ARG A 99 24.16 -6.82 -15.92
N ARG A 100 23.92 -5.52 -16.10
CA ARG A 100 24.95 -4.58 -16.58
C ARG A 100 26.12 -4.48 -15.60
N HIS A 101 25.85 -4.35 -14.30
CA HIS A 101 26.91 -4.30 -13.29
C HIS A 101 27.75 -5.58 -13.25
N VAL A 102 27.11 -6.75 -13.32
CA VAL A 102 27.82 -8.04 -13.37
C VAL A 102 28.67 -8.13 -14.63
N ALA A 103 28.15 -7.72 -15.79
CA ALA A 103 28.91 -7.69 -17.04
C ALA A 103 30.15 -6.79 -16.93
N TRP A 104 29.99 -5.55 -16.48
CA TRP A 104 31.12 -4.63 -16.27
C TRP A 104 32.14 -5.15 -15.26
N ALA A 105 31.68 -5.71 -14.13
CA ALA A 105 32.57 -6.31 -13.13
C ALA A 105 33.36 -7.49 -13.73
N SER A 106 32.73 -8.33 -14.54
CA SER A 106 33.39 -9.46 -15.20
C SER A 106 34.44 -9.01 -16.22
N VAL A 107 34.16 -7.96 -17.00
CA VAL A 107 35.11 -7.37 -17.95
C VAL A 107 36.31 -6.78 -17.21
N LEU A 108 36.07 -6.01 -16.15
CA LEU A 108 37.15 -5.44 -15.32
C LEU A 108 38.02 -6.54 -14.69
N LEU A 109 37.39 -7.61 -14.19
CA LEU A 109 38.10 -8.75 -13.61
C LEU A 109 38.95 -9.46 -14.67
N ALA A 110 38.41 -9.70 -15.87
CA ALA A 110 39.13 -10.31 -16.98
C ALA A 110 40.34 -9.45 -17.42
N CYS A 111 40.16 -8.13 -17.55
CA CYS A 111 41.25 -7.21 -17.85
C CYS A 111 42.35 -7.25 -16.79
N ALA A 112 41.99 -7.22 -15.51
CA ALA A 112 42.96 -7.28 -14.40
C ALA A 112 43.72 -8.61 -14.37
N THR A 113 43.06 -9.73 -14.64
CA THR A 113 43.74 -11.04 -14.75
C THR A 113 44.63 -11.13 -15.99
N GLY A 114 44.20 -10.54 -17.11
CA GLY A 114 44.97 -10.51 -18.34
C GLY A 114 46.25 -9.70 -18.20
N THR A 115 46.19 -8.51 -17.61
CA THR A 115 47.37 -7.68 -17.34
C THR A 115 48.33 -8.33 -16.36
N ASN A 116 47.81 -9.02 -15.33
CA ASN A 116 48.64 -9.75 -14.38
C ASN A 116 49.38 -10.93 -15.05
N ALA A 117 48.69 -11.67 -15.93
CA ALA A 117 49.30 -12.76 -16.68
C ALA A 117 50.36 -12.28 -17.68
N THR A 118 50.12 -11.16 -18.38
CA THR A 118 51.11 -10.58 -19.29
C THR A 118 52.32 -10.01 -18.55
N LEU A 119 52.12 -9.37 -17.40
CA LEU A 119 53.21 -8.94 -16.52
C LEU A 119 54.07 -10.12 -16.08
N TRP A 120 53.44 -11.22 -15.63
CA TRP A 120 54.16 -12.42 -15.19
C TRP A 120 55.01 -13.03 -16.30
N LEU A 121 54.47 -13.10 -17.53
CA LEU A 121 55.20 -13.57 -18.72
C LEU A 121 56.36 -12.65 -19.10
N LEU A 122 56.25 -11.33 -18.88
CA LEU A 122 57.32 -10.36 -19.16
C LEU A 122 58.42 -10.35 -18.09
N THR A 123 58.10 -10.70 -16.84
CA THR A 123 59.06 -10.73 -15.73
C THR A 123 59.78 -12.07 -15.54
N ARG A 124 59.46 -13.07 -16.36
CA ARG A 124 60.04 -14.42 -16.31
C ARG A 124 61.10 -14.59 -17.39
#